data_AF-A0A8G1ZH36-F1
#
_entry.id   AF-A0A8G1ZH36-F1
#
_cell.length_a   1.000
_cell.length_b   1.000
_cell.length_c   1.000
_cell.angle_alpha   90.00
_cell.angle_beta   90.00
_cell.angle_gamma   90.00
#
_symmetry.space_group_name_H-M   'P 1'
#
loop_
_entity.id
_entity.type
_entity.pdbx_description
1 polymer ?
#
loop_
_entity_poly.entity_id
_entity_poly.type
_entity_poly.pdbx_seq_one_letter_code
_entity_poly.pdbx_strand_id
1 'polypeptide(L)'
;MKFLSCLASVALVHAASVEARPNSAEGDTVSASADAALKSGHVDSGTITTSIDFPLESAVGPVRAGLLCLPKGTVRGKDFVRSQRDLARMVRQAASEQDGTGRAFADLQIHFQGLRVQLCAKSWGVFGMGDTQALSGKADFVFAWSRGPGTPAEKQVFRLQIDLSKNDAMPPDDIMREALNRLLLQISQGSQ
;
A
#
# COMPACT_ATOMS: atom_id res chain seq x y z
N MET A 1 36.53 7.64 -19.13
CA MET A 1 35.73 8.77 -19.67
C MET A 1 35.63 8.61 -21.18
N LYS A 2 34.43 8.34 -21.69
CA LYS A 2 34.01 8.07 -23.11
C LYS A 2 32.66 7.32 -22.96
N PHE A 3 31.52 7.61 -23.59
CA PHE A 3 31.10 8.48 -24.70
C PHE A 3 29.66 8.96 -24.43
N LEU A 4 29.35 10.13 -24.96
CA LEU A 4 28.02 10.75 -25.05
C LEU A 4 27.28 10.28 -26.31
N SER A 5 25.95 10.24 -26.20
CA SER A 5 24.97 10.68 -27.20
C SER A 5 24.32 9.68 -28.18
N CYS A 6 22.98 9.70 -28.10
CA CYS A 6 21.96 9.67 -29.16
C CYS A 6 21.93 8.53 -30.19
N LEU A 7 20.79 7.84 -30.23
CA LEU A 7 20.12 7.47 -31.48
C LEU A 7 18.60 7.54 -31.29
N ALA A 8 17.99 8.47 -32.01
CA ALA A 8 16.57 8.53 -32.32
C ALA A 8 16.32 7.79 -33.65
N SER A 9 15.16 7.16 -33.78
CA SER A 9 14.54 6.71 -35.04
C SER A 9 13.04 6.64 -34.75
N VAL A 10 12.18 7.57 -35.17
CA VAL A 10 11.69 7.92 -36.53
C VAL A 10 10.98 6.75 -37.23
N ALA A 11 9.65 6.85 -37.33
CA ALA A 11 8.82 6.83 -38.56
C ALA A 11 7.40 6.34 -38.19
N LEU A 12 6.31 7.12 -38.26
CA LEU A 12 5.71 7.88 -39.38
C LEU A 12 4.95 6.97 -40.35
N VAL A 13 3.61 6.96 -40.28
CA VAL A 13 2.71 6.76 -41.44
C VAL A 13 1.39 7.53 -41.24
N HIS A 14 1.25 8.58 -42.07
CA HIS A 14 0.09 9.10 -42.86
C HIS A 14 -1.34 8.95 -42.31
N ALA A 15 -2.14 10.01 -42.15
CA ALA A 15 -2.61 11.08 -43.06
C ALA A 15 -3.93 10.74 -43.79
N ALA A 16 -4.96 11.57 -43.54
CA ALA A 16 -5.95 12.10 -44.49
C ALA A 16 -6.98 12.94 -43.68
N SER A 17 -6.99 14.27 -43.84
CA SER A 17 -7.80 15.04 -44.80
C SER A 17 -9.22 15.31 -44.25
N VAL A 18 -9.43 16.47 -43.61
CA VAL A 18 -10.15 17.65 -44.15
C VAL A 18 -11.60 17.36 -44.53
N GLU A 19 -12.56 17.90 -43.77
CA GLU A 19 -13.54 18.87 -44.29
C GLU A 19 -14.34 19.54 -43.16
N ALA A 20 -14.75 20.79 -43.40
CA ALA A 20 -15.38 21.67 -42.43
C ALA A 20 -16.86 21.94 -42.78
N ARG A 21 -17.75 21.71 -41.80
CA ARG A 21 -19.02 22.45 -41.48
C ARG A 21 -20.14 22.53 -42.57
N PRO A 22 -21.36 23.03 -42.24
CA PRO A 22 -22.40 22.49 -41.33
C PRO A 22 -23.82 22.50 -42.00
N ASN A 23 -24.84 21.84 -41.43
CA ASN A 23 -26.25 22.34 -41.35
C ASN A 23 -27.30 21.27 -41.01
N SER A 24 -28.35 21.74 -40.33
CA SER A 24 -29.76 21.29 -40.30
C SER A 24 -30.05 19.91 -39.67
N ALA A 25 -30.75 19.85 -38.54
CA ALA A 25 -32.18 20.10 -38.28
C ALA A 25 -33.06 18.86 -38.49
N GLU A 26 -33.77 18.50 -37.41
CA GLU A 26 -35.04 17.76 -37.28
C GLU A 26 -35.25 16.43 -38.02
N GLY A 27 -35.80 15.45 -37.28
CA GLY A 27 -36.59 14.38 -37.88
C GLY A 27 -36.47 13.04 -37.18
N ASP A 28 -37.55 12.66 -36.49
CA ASP A 28 -37.82 11.36 -35.87
C ASP A 28 -37.39 10.14 -36.68
N THR A 29 -36.92 9.09 -36.01
CA THR A 29 -37.41 7.73 -36.26
C THR A 29 -37.05 6.76 -35.13
N VAL A 30 -38.00 5.85 -34.95
CA VAL A 30 -38.25 4.94 -33.84
C VAL A 30 -37.46 3.63 -33.98
N SER A 31 -37.28 2.96 -32.84
CA SER A 31 -37.18 1.51 -32.65
C SER A 31 -35.81 0.82 -32.58
N ALA A 32 -35.58 0.34 -31.35
CA ALA A 32 -35.33 -1.06 -31.01
C ALA A 32 -33.89 -1.59 -31.03
N SER A 33 -33.44 -1.88 -29.81
CA SER A 33 -32.88 -3.17 -29.39
C SER A 33 -31.62 -3.67 -30.11
N ALA A 34 -30.48 -3.46 -29.45
CA ALA A 34 -29.41 -4.45 -29.42
C ALA A 34 -29.14 -4.83 -27.96
N ASP A 35 -29.92 -5.80 -27.51
CA ASP A 35 -29.56 -6.71 -26.44
C ASP A 35 -28.22 -7.41 -26.77
N ALA A 36 -27.58 -7.87 -25.70
CA ALA A 36 -26.51 -8.87 -25.65
C ALA A 36 -25.05 -8.38 -25.53
N ALA A 37 -24.48 -8.82 -24.41
CA ALA A 37 -23.08 -9.21 -24.23
C ALA A 37 -22.04 -8.10 -24.01
N LEU A 38 -22.09 -7.50 -22.82
CA LEU A 38 -20.87 -7.32 -22.04
C LEU A 38 -20.96 -8.08 -20.72
N LYS A 39 -20.95 -9.41 -20.85
CA LYS A 39 -20.38 -10.31 -19.84
C LYS A 39 -18.85 -10.17 -19.95
N SER A 40 -18.34 -9.01 -19.54
CA SER A 40 -16.91 -8.85 -19.30
C SER A 40 -16.61 -9.60 -18.01
N GLY A 41 -15.89 -10.71 -18.16
CA GLY A 41 -15.54 -11.60 -17.07
C GLY A 41 -14.90 -10.83 -15.92
N HIS A 42 -15.59 -10.84 -14.78
CA HIS A 42 -14.93 -10.63 -13.51
C HIS A 42 -13.94 -11.79 -13.37
N VAL A 43 -12.69 -11.53 -13.73
CA VAL A 43 -11.58 -12.34 -13.24
C VAL A 43 -11.61 -12.11 -11.74
N ASP A 44 -12.11 -13.10 -10.99
CA ASP A 44 -11.97 -13.19 -9.55
C ASP A 44 -10.46 -13.25 -9.25
N SER A 45 -9.80 -12.09 -9.29
CA SER A 45 -8.48 -11.91 -8.73
C SER A 45 -8.64 -12.14 -7.24
N GLY A 46 -8.07 -13.26 -6.76
CA GLY A 46 -8.23 -13.72 -5.39
C GLY A 46 -8.19 -12.58 -4.37
N THR A 47 -9.20 -12.55 -3.50
CA THR A 47 -9.43 -11.38 -2.66
C THR A 47 -8.52 -11.41 -1.44
N ILE A 48 -7.60 -10.45 -1.35
CA ILE A 48 -6.85 -10.22 -0.11
C ILE A 48 -7.79 -9.58 0.92
N THR A 49 -8.03 -10.29 2.02
CA THR A 49 -8.84 -9.83 3.14
C THR A 49 -7.91 -9.31 4.24
N THR A 50 -8.22 -8.14 4.81
CA THR A 50 -7.42 -7.55 5.89
C THR A 50 -8.30 -7.21 7.08
N SER A 51 -7.74 -7.33 8.28
CA SER A 51 -8.41 -6.96 9.54
C SER A 51 -7.40 -6.38 10.52
N ILE A 52 -7.88 -5.54 11.43
CA ILE A 52 -7.09 -4.91 12.49
C ILE A 52 -7.67 -5.42 13.80
N ASP A 53 -6.91 -6.25 14.52
CA ASP A 53 -7.38 -6.95 15.71
C ASP A 53 -7.05 -6.20 17.01
N PHE A 54 -6.58 -4.94 16.92
CA PHE A 54 -6.29 -4.08 18.07
C PHE A 54 -6.83 -2.64 17.86
N PRO A 55 -7.13 -1.92 18.95
CA PRO A 55 -7.69 -0.56 18.86
C PRO A 55 -6.66 0.44 18.34
N LEU A 56 -6.89 1.03 17.15
CA LEU A 56 -5.99 2.01 16.52
C LEU A 56 -5.72 3.27 17.37
N GLU A 57 -6.65 3.63 18.25
CA GLU A 57 -6.48 4.76 19.17
C GLU A 57 -5.58 4.45 20.37
N SER A 58 -5.23 3.18 20.59
CA SER A 58 -4.34 2.79 21.68
C SER A 58 -2.92 3.28 21.45
N ALA A 59 -2.25 3.63 22.55
CA ALA A 59 -0.85 4.00 22.54
C ALA A 59 0.01 2.76 22.26
N VAL A 60 0.80 2.83 21.20
CA VAL A 60 1.74 1.77 20.78
C VAL A 60 3.18 2.06 21.24
N GLY A 61 3.44 3.28 21.71
CA GLY A 61 4.74 3.66 22.26
C GLY A 61 4.81 5.16 22.58
N PRO A 62 5.88 5.63 23.23
CA PRO A 62 6.11 7.05 23.43
C PRO A 62 6.58 7.73 22.13
N VAL A 63 6.08 8.94 21.84
CA VAL A 63 6.73 9.84 20.86
C VAL A 63 7.93 10.44 21.56
N ARG A 64 9.11 10.26 20.97
CA ARG A 64 10.34 10.89 21.41
C ARG A 64 10.89 11.79 20.31
N ALA A 65 11.57 12.87 20.68
CA ALA A 65 12.30 13.68 19.71
C ALA A 65 13.44 14.50 20.33
N GLY A 66 14.23 15.09 19.43
CA GLY A 66 15.37 15.93 19.77
C GLY A 66 16.65 15.12 19.97
N LEU A 67 17.77 15.82 20.17
CA LEU A 67 19.11 15.22 20.25
C LEU A 67 19.21 14.15 21.35
N LEU A 68 18.52 14.36 22.47
CA LEU A 68 18.46 13.47 23.63
C LEU A 68 17.28 12.48 23.59
N CYS A 69 16.48 12.48 22.52
CA CYS A 69 15.33 11.60 22.36
C CYS A 69 14.36 11.61 23.56
N LEU A 70 14.01 12.81 24.03
CA LEU A 70 13.16 12.97 25.21
C LEU A 70 11.70 12.65 24.86
N PRO A 71 10.90 12.08 25.80
CA PRO A 71 9.49 11.81 25.56
C PRO A 71 8.65 13.09 25.59
N LYS A 72 7.64 13.19 24.72
CA LYS A 72 6.67 14.31 24.71
C LYS A 72 5.23 13.90 24.39
N GLY A 73 4.99 12.62 24.16
CA GLY A 73 3.64 12.16 23.84
C GLY A 73 3.59 10.66 23.60
N THR A 74 2.53 10.22 22.94
CA THR A 74 2.27 8.81 22.63
C THR A 74 2.01 8.65 21.15
N VAL A 75 2.68 7.69 20.52
CA VAL A 75 2.39 7.23 19.17
C VAL A 75 1.20 6.28 19.28
N ARG A 76 0.26 6.39 18.35
CA ARG A 76 -0.94 5.55 18.28
C ARG A 76 -0.90 4.66 17.05
N GLY A 77 -1.65 3.56 17.08
CA GLY A 77 -1.77 2.67 15.91
C GLY A 77 -2.25 3.41 14.66
N LYS A 78 -3.14 4.40 14.83
CA LYS A 78 -3.67 5.22 13.74
C LYS A 78 -2.62 6.06 12.99
N ASP A 79 -1.47 6.30 13.63
CA ASP A 79 -0.38 7.07 13.00
C ASP A 79 0.27 6.23 11.89
N PHE A 80 0.20 4.90 11.97
CA PHE A 80 0.71 3.96 10.96
C PHE A 80 -0.36 3.53 9.96
N VAL A 81 -1.59 3.31 10.44
CA VAL A 81 -2.72 2.81 9.63
C VAL A 81 -3.99 3.51 10.07
N ARG A 82 -4.61 4.31 9.19
CA ARG A 82 -5.76 5.15 9.60
C ARG A 82 -7.07 4.36 9.76
N SER A 83 -7.21 3.26 9.03
CA SER A 83 -8.43 2.44 9.04
C SER A 83 -8.20 1.07 8.39
N GLN A 84 -9.17 0.17 8.51
CA GLN A 84 -9.14 -1.12 7.80
C GLN A 84 -9.10 -0.95 6.27
N ARG A 85 -9.76 0.08 5.72
CA ARG A 85 -9.69 0.41 4.29
C ARG A 85 -8.29 0.86 3.88
N ASP A 86 -7.61 1.58 4.77
CA ASP A 86 -6.24 2.04 4.57
C ASP A 86 -5.26 0.86 4.54
N LEU A 87 -5.40 -0.06 5.50
CA LEU A 87 -4.64 -1.32 5.52
C LEU A 87 -4.86 -2.14 4.25
N ALA A 88 -6.12 -2.35 3.85
CA ALA A 88 -6.45 -3.09 2.64
C ALA A 88 -5.80 -2.47 1.40
N ARG A 89 -5.77 -1.13 1.30
CA ARG A 89 -5.12 -0.41 0.21
C ARG A 89 -3.61 -0.63 0.22
N MET A 90 -2.96 -0.45 1.37
CA MET A 90 -1.51 -0.63 1.52
C MET A 90 -1.08 -2.06 1.19
N VAL A 91 -1.81 -3.07 1.67
CA VAL A 91 -1.53 -4.48 1.38
C VAL A 91 -1.68 -4.80 -0.10
N ARG A 92 -2.76 -4.33 -0.75
CA ARG A 92 -2.96 -4.53 -2.19
C ARG A 92 -1.87 -3.87 -3.01
N GLN A 93 -1.47 -2.67 -2.63
CA GLN A 93 -0.37 -1.96 -3.30
C GLN A 93 0.94 -2.75 -3.15
N ALA A 94 1.32 -3.13 -1.93
CA ALA A 94 2.51 -3.93 -1.68
C ALA A 94 2.49 -5.29 -2.42
N ALA A 95 1.33 -5.96 -2.47
CA ALA A 95 1.15 -7.20 -3.21
C ALA A 95 1.32 -7.00 -4.72
N SER A 96 0.76 -5.94 -5.29
CA SER A 96 0.89 -5.63 -6.72
C SER A 96 2.32 -5.26 -7.13
N GLU A 97 3.08 -4.64 -6.21
CA GLU A 97 4.49 -4.29 -6.42
C GLU A 97 5.39 -5.55 -6.42
N GLN A 98 5.02 -6.59 -5.67
CA GLN A 98 5.77 -7.86 -5.61
C GLN A 98 5.35 -8.89 -6.65
N ASP A 99 4.05 -9.01 -6.90
CA ASP A 99 3.48 -9.95 -7.86
C ASP A 99 2.54 -9.19 -8.82
N GLY A 100 3.11 -8.77 -9.95
CA GLY A 100 2.35 -8.09 -11.01
C GLY A 100 1.22 -8.93 -11.61
N THR A 101 1.15 -10.24 -11.31
CA THR A 101 0.06 -11.12 -11.74
C THR A 101 -1.05 -11.27 -10.69
N GLY A 102 -0.80 -10.88 -9.44
CA GLY A 102 -1.75 -10.93 -8.32
C GLY A 102 -2.19 -12.33 -7.89
N ARG A 103 -1.52 -13.39 -8.35
CA ARG A 103 -1.90 -14.79 -8.11
C ARG A 103 -1.28 -15.37 -6.84
N ALA A 104 -0.07 -14.96 -6.49
CA ALA A 104 0.66 -15.47 -5.33
C ALA A 104 -0.06 -15.15 -4.00
N PHE A 105 -0.86 -14.09 -4.00
CA PHE A 105 -1.57 -13.59 -2.82
C PHE A 105 -3.09 -13.81 -2.87
N ALA A 106 -3.56 -14.67 -3.78
CA ALA A 106 -4.97 -15.05 -3.82
C ALA A 106 -5.41 -15.69 -2.49
N ASP A 107 -6.62 -15.34 -2.05
CA ASP A 107 -7.27 -15.82 -0.81
C ASP A 107 -6.43 -15.62 0.47
N LEU A 108 -5.56 -14.62 0.46
CA LEU A 108 -4.74 -14.26 1.61
C LEU A 108 -5.57 -13.47 2.62
N GLN A 109 -5.56 -13.93 3.87
CA GLN A 109 -6.13 -13.19 5.00
C GLN A 109 -4.98 -12.67 5.86
N ILE A 110 -4.96 -11.35 6.12
CA ILE A 110 -3.97 -10.71 6.98
C ILE A 110 -4.68 -10.03 8.15
N HIS A 111 -4.24 -10.38 9.35
CA HIS A 111 -4.66 -9.81 10.62
C HIS A 111 -3.52 -8.97 11.18
N PHE A 112 -3.72 -7.68 11.33
CA PHE A 112 -2.78 -6.81 12.04
C PHE A 112 -3.13 -6.84 13.53
N GLN A 113 -2.35 -7.59 14.31
CA GLN A 113 -2.68 -7.94 15.70
C GLN A 113 -2.07 -6.99 16.73
N GLY A 114 -0.96 -6.35 16.41
CA GLY A 114 -0.33 -5.47 17.36
C GLY A 114 0.88 -4.75 16.80
N LEU A 115 1.20 -3.67 17.50
CA LEU A 115 2.33 -2.80 17.20
C LEU A 115 2.90 -2.27 18.51
N ARG A 116 4.22 -2.35 18.65
CA ARG A 116 4.96 -1.69 19.72
C ARG A 116 6.11 -0.90 19.11
N VAL A 117 6.29 0.34 19.55
CA VAL A 117 7.29 1.23 18.94
C VAL A 117 8.14 1.96 19.97
N GLN A 118 9.40 2.15 19.63
CA GLN A 118 10.36 3.01 20.32
C GLN A 118 11.01 3.90 19.26
N LEU A 119 10.23 4.89 18.80
CA LEU A 119 10.63 5.77 17.70
C LEU A 119 10.99 7.17 18.19
N CYS A 120 11.91 7.79 17.46
CA CYS A 120 12.53 9.05 17.77
C CYS A 120 12.62 9.93 16.52
N ALA A 121 12.00 11.11 16.59
CA ALA A 121 12.18 12.16 15.59
C ALA A 121 13.46 12.95 15.83
N LYS A 122 14.08 13.45 14.76
CA LYS A 122 15.31 14.26 14.85
C LYS A 122 15.11 15.55 15.65
N SER A 123 13.96 16.20 15.50
CA SER A 123 13.63 17.45 16.19
C SER A 123 12.15 17.54 16.54
N TRP A 124 11.81 18.48 17.42
CA TRP A 124 10.43 18.77 17.81
C TRP A 124 9.64 19.59 16.79
N GLY A 125 10.24 19.98 15.66
CA GLY A 125 9.62 20.88 14.69
C GLY A 125 9.32 22.28 15.27
N VAL A 126 8.88 23.20 14.42
CA VAL A 126 8.33 24.49 14.86
C VAL A 126 6.92 24.23 15.40
N PHE A 127 6.57 24.80 16.56
CA PHE A 127 5.33 24.53 17.32
C PHE A 127 5.21 23.17 18.01
N GLY A 128 6.29 22.40 18.05
CA GLY A 128 6.28 21.18 18.84
C GLY A 128 5.47 20.02 18.24
N MET A 129 5.03 20.15 17.00
CA MET A 129 4.37 19.09 16.22
C MET A 129 5.33 18.01 15.72
N GLY A 130 6.63 18.14 16.01
CA GLY A 130 7.65 17.17 15.65
C GLY A 130 8.01 17.21 14.18
N ASP A 131 9.24 16.85 13.87
CA ASP A 131 9.55 16.27 12.56
C ASP A 131 9.09 14.80 12.59
N THR A 132 7.78 14.57 12.72
CA THR A 132 7.19 13.22 12.76
C THR A 132 7.24 12.53 11.40
N GLN A 133 7.79 13.21 10.40
CA GLN A 133 8.00 12.70 9.05
C GLN A 133 9.26 11.83 8.95
N ALA A 134 10.19 11.92 9.91
CA ALA A 134 11.40 11.11 9.91
C ALA A 134 11.62 10.48 11.29
N LEU A 135 11.13 9.25 11.46
CA LEU A 135 11.26 8.48 12.69
C LEU A 135 12.35 7.41 12.57
N SER A 136 13.23 7.38 13.57
CA SER A 136 14.28 6.36 13.74
C SER A 136 14.08 5.60 15.04
N GLY A 137 14.60 4.38 15.15
CA GLY A 137 14.43 3.53 16.33
C GLY A 137 13.80 2.19 15.98
N LYS A 138 13.01 1.62 16.89
CA LYS A 138 12.51 0.26 16.76
C LYS A 138 11.00 0.22 16.58
N ALA A 139 10.53 -0.65 15.68
CA ALA A 139 9.11 -0.95 15.52
C ALA A 139 8.89 -2.47 15.44
N ASP A 140 8.13 -2.99 16.38
CA ASP A 140 7.76 -4.40 16.50
C ASP A 140 6.31 -4.59 16.02
N PHE A 141 6.14 -5.24 14.88
CA PHE A 141 4.86 -5.56 14.29
C PHE A 141 4.48 -7.02 14.58
N VAL A 142 3.20 -7.25 14.83
CA VAL A 142 2.61 -8.60 14.95
C VAL A 142 1.51 -8.73 13.92
N PHE A 143 1.72 -9.61 12.97
CA PHE A 143 0.73 -10.01 11.98
C PHE A 143 0.34 -11.47 12.21
N ALA A 144 -0.90 -11.83 11.91
CA ALA A 144 -1.26 -13.21 11.67
C ALA A 144 -1.80 -13.33 10.25
N TRP A 145 -1.49 -14.43 9.57
CA TRP A 145 -1.97 -14.64 8.22
C TRP A 145 -2.37 -16.09 7.99
N SER A 146 -3.24 -16.29 7.00
CA SER A 146 -3.69 -17.61 6.56
C SER A 146 -4.08 -17.56 5.09
N ARG A 147 -4.03 -18.71 4.40
CA ARG A 147 -4.49 -18.84 3.02
C ARG A 147 -5.71 -19.76 2.96
N GLY A 148 -6.74 -19.34 2.23
CA GLY A 148 -7.93 -20.16 1.92
C GLY A 148 -9.27 -19.53 2.36
N PRO A 149 -10.39 -19.99 1.77
CA PRO A 149 -11.71 -19.46 2.04
C PRO A 149 -12.29 -19.99 3.37
N GLY A 150 -12.64 -19.09 4.28
CA GLY A 150 -13.77 -19.28 5.20
C GLY A 150 -13.65 -20.27 6.37
N THR A 151 -12.50 -20.91 6.61
CA THR A 151 -12.22 -21.66 7.85
C THR A 151 -10.86 -21.22 8.41
N PRO A 152 -10.61 -21.33 9.73
CA PRO A 152 -9.32 -20.95 10.29
C PRO A 152 -8.28 -21.99 9.86
N ALA A 153 -7.82 -21.90 8.61
CA ALA A 153 -6.51 -22.40 8.26
C ALA A 153 -5.54 -21.87 9.33
N GLU A 154 -4.64 -22.75 9.77
CA GLU A 154 -3.75 -22.50 10.90
C GLU A 154 -3.12 -21.10 10.74
N LYS A 155 -3.50 -20.18 11.64
CA LYS A 155 -3.06 -18.79 11.55
C LYS A 155 -1.58 -18.75 11.87
N GLN A 156 -0.77 -18.42 10.88
CA GLN A 156 0.65 -18.25 11.07
C GLN A 156 0.89 -16.86 11.65
N VAL A 157 1.42 -16.80 12.87
CA VAL A 157 1.79 -15.54 13.52
C VAL A 157 3.19 -15.15 13.06
N PHE A 158 3.29 -14.00 12.43
CA PHE A 158 4.53 -13.40 11.99
C PHE A 158 4.85 -12.17 12.84
N ARG A 159 5.99 -12.22 13.52
CA ARG A 159 6.52 -11.09 14.30
C ARG A 159 7.70 -10.49 13.55
N LEU A 160 7.63 -9.19 13.32
CA LEU A 160 8.63 -8.46 12.56
C LEU A 160 9.14 -7.28 13.36
N GLN A 161 10.44 -7.25 13.61
CA GLN A 161 11.11 -6.08 14.16
C GLN A 161 11.80 -5.33 13.02
N ILE A 162 11.56 -4.01 12.96
CA ILE A 162 12.25 -3.09 12.06
C ILE A 162 13.08 -2.14 12.92
N ASP A 163 14.40 -2.20 12.75
CA ASP A 163 15.35 -1.28 13.37
C ASP A 163 15.78 -0.23 12.34
N LEU A 164 15.35 1.02 12.54
CA LEU A 164 15.62 2.16 11.68
C LEU A 164 16.76 2.98 12.26
N SER A 165 17.85 3.10 11.50
CA SER A 165 18.93 4.02 11.86
C SER A 165 18.47 5.48 11.66
N LYS A 166 19.27 6.44 12.14
CA LYS A 166 18.99 7.88 11.90
C LYS A 166 19.02 8.25 10.41
N ASN A 167 19.75 7.50 9.59
CA ASN A 167 19.86 7.75 8.17
C ASN A 167 18.70 7.13 7.37
N ASP A 168 18.06 6.11 7.95
CA ASP A 168 16.90 5.41 7.37
C ASP A 168 15.59 5.90 8.00
N ALA A 169 15.62 7.07 8.64
CA ALA A 169 14.46 7.63 9.31
C ALA A 169 13.36 7.91 8.29
N MET A 170 12.17 7.39 8.55
CA MET A 170 11.06 7.45 7.59
C MET A 170 9.71 7.72 8.29
N PRO A 171 8.70 8.17 7.55
CA PRO A 171 7.34 8.37 8.06
C PRO A 171 6.70 7.07 8.57
N PRO A 172 5.80 7.11 9.57
CA PRO A 172 5.10 5.93 10.08
C PRO A 172 4.41 5.05 9.02
N ASP A 173 3.78 5.65 8.02
CA ASP A 173 3.12 4.96 6.93
C ASP A 173 4.11 4.20 6.04
N ASP A 174 5.31 4.75 5.84
CA ASP A 174 6.40 4.05 5.14
C ASP A 174 6.97 2.90 5.97
N ILE A 175 7.07 3.05 7.30
CA ILE A 175 7.46 1.93 8.21
C ILE A 175 6.44 0.79 8.08
N MET A 176 5.14 1.13 8.06
CA MET A 176 4.08 0.13 7.89
C MET A 176 4.16 -0.55 6.52
N ARG A 177 4.39 0.21 5.45
CA ARG A 177 4.57 -0.33 4.09
C ARG A 177 5.76 -1.29 4.04
N GLU A 178 6.89 -0.92 4.63
CA GLU A 178 8.07 -1.78 4.74
C GLU A 178 7.74 -3.08 5.50
N ALA A 179 6.97 -2.97 6.59
CA ALA A 179 6.52 -4.14 7.35
C ALA A 179 5.65 -5.09 6.51
N LEU A 180 4.72 -4.54 5.73
CA LEU A 180 3.87 -5.31 4.82
C LEU A 180 4.66 -5.95 3.68
N ASN A 181 5.63 -5.23 3.11
CA ASN A 181 6.51 -5.76 2.08
C ASN A 181 7.28 -6.99 2.59
N ARG A 182 7.87 -6.91 3.80
CA ARG A 182 8.57 -8.04 4.40
C ARG A 182 7.66 -9.21 4.71
N LEU A 183 6.44 -8.95 5.19
CA LEU A 183 5.43 -9.98 5.43
C LEU A 183 5.08 -10.71 4.13
N LEU A 184 4.75 -9.99 3.06
CA LEU A 184 4.37 -10.58 1.78
C LEU A 184 5.53 -11.32 1.12
N LEU A 185 6.76 -10.82 1.27
CA LEU A 185 7.96 -11.50 0.81
C LEU A 185 8.15 -12.84 1.54
N GLN A 186 7.98 -12.86 2.87
CA GLN A 186 8.04 -14.09 3.65
C GLN A 186 6.95 -15.08 3.23
N ILE A 187 5.72 -14.60 3.01
CA ILE A 187 4.61 -15.44 2.56
C ILE A 187 4.91 -16.06 1.19
N SER A 188 5.46 -15.29 0.25
CA SER A 188 5.79 -15.79 -1.09
C SER A 188 6.93 -16.81 -1.07
N GLN A 189 7.95 -16.61 -0.22
CA GLN A 189 9.07 -17.54 -0.07
C GLN A 189 8.72 -18.82 0.71
N GLY A 190 7.85 -18.72 1.72
CA GLY A 190 7.38 -19.88 2.50
C GLY A 190 6.25 -20.68 1.85
N SER A 191 5.82 -20.29 0.64
CA SER A 191 4.77 -20.98 -0.14
C SER A 191 5.33 -21.92 -1.22
N GLN A 192 6.65 -22.15 -1.27
CA GLN A 192 7.32 -23.13 -2.13
C GLN A 192 7.67 -24.39 -1.35
#